data_AF-A0A022R621-F1
#
_entry.id   AF-A0A022R621-F1
#
_cell.length_a   1.000
_cell.length_b   1.000
_cell.length_c   1.000
_cell.angle_alpha   90.00
_cell.angle_beta   90.00
_cell.angle_gamma   90.00
#
_symmetry.space_group_name_H-M   'P 1'
#
loop_
_entity.id
_entity.type
_entity.pdbx_description
1 polymer ?
#
loop_
_entity_poly.entity_id
_entity_poly.type
_entity_poly.pdbx_seq_one_letter_code
_entity_poly.pdbx_strand_id
1 'polypeptide(L)'
;GKKIQREKKIEQIVDTELGVTECDRIDVGEVLQVGLFCTQYSPATRPKMSEGVRMLEGDGLAEKWAAAHNNSNYIHTKSHARAMTRTTITRACVV
;
A
#
# COMPACT_ATOMS: atom_id res chain seq x y z
N GLY A 1 32.02 9.34 -6.23
CA GLY A 1 30.66 8.94 -6.65
C GLY A 1 29.63 9.52 -5.69
N LYS A 2 28.58 10.17 -6.18
CA LYS A 2 27.54 10.77 -5.35
C LYS A 2 26.60 9.67 -4.83
N LYS A 3 26.51 9.50 -3.50
CA LYS A 3 25.53 8.63 -2.87
C LYS A 3 24.17 9.33 -2.94
N ILE A 4 23.25 8.80 -3.75
CA ILE A 4 21.86 9.25 -3.76
C ILE A 4 21.25 8.76 -2.46
N GLN A 5 20.98 9.68 -1.52
CA GLN A 5 20.20 9.36 -0.33
C GLN A 5 18.76 9.10 -0.78
N ARG A 6 18.30 7.84 -0.65
CA ARG A 6 16.90 7.49 -0.90
C ARG A 6 16.09 7.77 0.37
N GLU A 7 15.81 9.03 0.63
CA GLU A 7 14.77 9.36 1.61
C GLU A 7 13.40 9.11 0.97
N LYS A 8 12.56 8.31 1.62
CA LYS A 8 11.19 8.01 1.19
C LYS A 8 10.22 8.73 2.11
N LYS A 9 9.87 9.98 1.80
CA LYS A 9 8.83 10.71 2.53
C LYS A 9 7.55 10.73 1.70
N ILE A 10 6.53 9.98 2.14
CA ILE A 10 5.22 9.89 1.45
C ILE A 10 4.58 11.29 1.31
N GLU A 11 4.79 12.16 2.29
CA GLU A 11 4.29 13.55 2.30
C GLU A 11 4.82 14.40 1.13
N GLN A 12 5.93 14.02 0.50
CA GLN A 12 6.48 14.75 -0.65
C GLN A 12 5.94 14.24 -2.00
N ILE A 13 5.11 13.20 -1.97
CA ILE A 13 4.57 12.55 -3.18
C ILE A 13 3.17 13.08 -3.51
N VAL A 14 2.45 13.61 -2.51
CA VAL A 14 1.13 14.21 -2.70
C VAL A 14 1.29 15.57 -3.35
N ASP A 15 0.51 15.82 -4.42
CA ASP A 15 0.45 17.13 -5.06
C ASP A 15 0.01 18.20 -4.05
N THR A 16 0.70 19.33 -4.03
CA THR A 16 0.41 20.44 -3.10
C THR A 16 -0.97 21.05 -3.36
N GLU A 17 -1.48 20.95 -4.59
CA GLU A 17 -2.80 21.48 -4.98
C GLU A 17 -3.96 20.55 -4.60
N LEU A 18 -3.69 19.29 -4.26
CA LEU A 18 -4.72 18.29 -3.90
C LEU A 18 -5.28 18.47 -2.48
N GLY A 19 -4.81 19.46 -1.71
CA GLY A 19 -5.31 19.72 -0.36
C GLY A 19 -4.90 18.63 0.65
N VAL A 20 -4.06 18.98 1.62
CA VAL A 20 -3.46 18.02 2.57
C VAL A 20 -4.50 17.30 3.46
N THR A 21 -5.72 17.83 3.54
CA THR A 21 -6.82 17.27 4.35
C THR A 21 -7.61 16.17 3.66
N GLU A 22 -7.51 16.03 2.33
CA GLU A 22 -8.32 15.08 1.56
C GLU A 22 -7.60 13.75 1.26
N CYS A 23 -6.26 13.73 1.37
CA CYS A 23 -5.47 12.53 1.13
C CYS A 23 -5.04 11.87 2.47
N ASP A 24 -5.67 10.75 2.83
CA ASP A 24 -5.13 9.90 3.90
C ASP A 24 -3.77 9.34 3.49
N ARG A 25 -2.81 9.34 4.41
CA ARG A 25 -1.47 8.80 4.20
C ARG A 25 -1.50 7.32 3.83
N ILE A 26 -2.51 6.59 4.33
CA ILE A 26 -2.71 5.17 4.03
C ILE A 26 -3.05 5.02 2.56
N ASP A 27 -4.09 5.72 2.08
CA ASP A 27 -4.54 5.66 0.68
C ASP A 27 -3.43 6.07 -0.28
N VAL A 28 -2.71 7.15 0.02
CA VAL A 28 -1.55 7.59 -0.78
C VAL A 28 -0.48 6.49 -0.83
N GLY A 29 -0.22 5.84 0.30
CA GLY A 29 0.71 4.73 0.40
C GLY A 29 0.30 3.55 -0.48
N GLU A 30 -0.98 3.15 -0.43
CA GLU A 30 -1.52 2.04 -1.22
C GLU A 30 -1.51 2.35 -2.71
N VAL A 31 -2.01 3.53 -3.11
CA VAL A 31 -1.99 4.00 -4.51
C VAL A 31 -0.56 4.05 -5.04
N LEU A 32 0.40 4.53 -4.23
CA LEU A 32 1.81 4.53 -4.59
C LEU A 32 2.35 3.11 -4.80
N GLN A 33 1.99 2.15 -3.95
CA GLN A 33 2.38 0.75 -4.11
C GLN A 33 1.79 0.14 -5.38
N VAL A 34 0.52 0.41 -5.70
CA VAL A 34 -0.09 0.00 -6.98
C VAL A 34 0.66 0.64 -8.16
N GLY A 35 0.95 1.94 -8.10
CA GLY A 35 1.70 2.67 -9.13
C GLY A 35 3.12 2.10 -9.35
N LEU A 36 3.80 1.70 -8.28
CA LEU A 36 5.09 1.01 -8.32
C LEU A 36 4.99 -0.34 -9.03
N PHE A 37 3.93 -1.12 -8.82
CA PHE A 37 3.69 -2.35 -9.57
C PHE A 37 3.38 -2.08 -11.05
N CYS A 38 2.59 -1.04 -11.37
CA CYS A 38 2.23 -0.68 -12.74
C CYS A 38 3.40 -0.17 -13.59
N THR A 39 4.42 0.42 -12.97
CA THR A 39 5.56 1.05 -13.66
C THR A 39 6.81 0.17 -13.70
N GLN A 40 6.69 -1.12 -13.33
CA GLN A 40 7.83 -2.03 -13.37
C GLN A 40 8.44 -2.13 -14.77
N TYR A 41 9.77 -2.26 -14.79
CA TYR A 41 10.55 -2.34 -16.02
C TYR A 41 10.07 -3.48 -16.93
N SER A 42 9.86 -4.67 -16.36
CA SER A 42 9.34 -5.83 -17.08
C SER A 42 7.82 -5.73 -17.27
N PRO A 43 7.29 -5.74 -18.50
CA PRO A 43 5.84 -5.76 -18.74
C PRO A 43 5.14 -6.98 -18.14
N ALA A 44 5.85 -8.13 -18.04
CA ALA A 44 5.29 -9.37 -17.54
C ALA A 44 5.00 -9.36 -16.03
N THR A 45 5.63 -8.46 -15.27
CA THR A 45 5.44 -8.35 -13.81
C THR A 45 4.43 -7.26 -13.43
N ARG A 46 4.01 -6.45 -14.41
CA ARG A 46 2.95 -5.45 -14.21
C ARG A 46 1.61 -6.15 -13.97
N PRO A 47 0.77 -5.62 -13.08
CA PRO A 47 -0.57 -6.14 -12.89
C PRO A 47 -1.40 -5.97 -14.18
N LYS A 48 -2.35 -6.88 -14.38
CA LYS A 48 -3.43 -6.61 -15.34
C LYS A 48 -4.24 -5.42 -14.84
N MET A 49 -4.85 -4.66 -15.75
CA MET A 49 -5.68 -3.52 -15.35
C MET A 49 -6.80 -3.91 -14.36
N SER A 50 -7.46 -5.05 -14.57
CA SER A 50 -8.49 -5.56 -13.65
C SER A 50 -7.95 -5.92 -12.27
N GLU A 51 -6.71 -6.38 -12.20
CA GLU A 51 -6.03 -6.67 -10.93
C GLU A 51 -5.65 -5.37 -10.22
N GLY A 52 -5.15 -4.37 -10.96
CA GLY A 52 -4.86 -3.05 -10.41
C GLY A 52 -6.10 -2.37 -9.83
N VAL A 53 -7.26 -2.49 -10.49
CA VAL A 53 -8.54 -1.98 -9.96
C VAL A 53 -8.92 -2.69 -8.66
N ARG A 54 -8.87 -4.03 -8.61
CA ARG A 54 -9.14 -4.77 -7.37
C ARG A 54 -8.22 -4.38 -6.22
N MET A 55 -6.94 -4.15 -6.52
CA MET A 55 -5.97 -3.66 -5.53
C MET A 55 -6.35 -2.28 -4.99
N LEU A 56 -6.85 -1.37 -5.85
CA LEU A 56 -7.32 -0.05 -5.44
C LEU A 56 -8.66 -0.10 -4.67
N GLU A 57 -9.49 -1.13 -4.91
CA GLU A 57 -10.71 -1.38 -4.15
C GLU A 57 -10.45 -2.05 -2.78
N GLY A 58 -9.18 -2.36 -2.46
CA GLY A 58 -8.74 -2.91 -1.18
C GLY A 58 -8.50 -4.43 -1.17
N ASP A 59 -8.44 -5.09 -2.32
CA ASP A 59 -8.30 -6.54 -2.44
C ASP A 59 -6.93 -6.97 -3.01
N GLY A 60 -6.18 -7.77 -2.26
CA GLY A 60 -4.99 -8.48 -2.75
C GLY A 60 -3.67 -7.69 -2.80
N LEU A 61 -3.66 -6.40 -2.44
CA LEU A 61 -2.44 -5.58 -2.46
C LEU A 61 -1.43 -6.01 -1.40
N ALA A 62 -1.88 -6.30 -0.17
CA ALA A 62 -1.00 -6.62 0.96
C ALA A 62 -0.22 -7.92 0.72
N GLU A 63 -0.91 -8.95 0.24
CA GLU A 63 -0.34 -10.27 -0.07
C GLU A 63 0.67 -10.16 -1.20
N LYS A 64 0.32 -9.42 -2.26
CA LYS A 64 1.20 -9.20 -3.42
C LYS A 64 2.44 -8.40 -3.05
N TRP A 65 2.28 -7.37 -2.21
CA TRP A 65 3.39 -6.57 -1.70
C TRP A 65 4.34 -7.40 -0.83
N ALA A 66 3.80 -8.23 0.06
CA ALA A 66 4.58 -9.14 0.89
C ALA A 66 5.37 -10.16 0.05
N ALA A 67 4.72 -10.79 -0.94
CA ALA A 67 5.36 -11.75 -1.84
C ALA A 67 6.50 -11.12 -2.66
N ALA A 68 6.36 -9.85 -3.06
CA ALA A 68 7.40 -9.12 -3.80
C ALA A 68 8.60 -8.70 -2.91
N HIS A 69 8.41 -8.61 -1.59
CA HIS A 69 9.40 -8.08 -0.65
C HIS A 69 9.50 -8.96 0.60
N ASN A 70 9.97 -10.20 0.45
CA ASN A 70 10.21 -11.19 1.52
C ASN A 70 11.25 -10.75 2.60
N ASN A 71 11.29 -9.48 3.01
CA ASN A 71 12.17 -8.94 4.04
C ASN A 71 11.38 -8.12 5.08
N SER A 72 10.99 -8.79 6.17
CA SER A 72 10.77 -8.37 7.56
C SER A 72 10.58 -6.87 7.93
N ASN A 73 9.87 -6.05 7.14
CA ASN A 73 9.47 -4.69 7.53
C ASN A 73 7.95 -4.49 7.67
N TYR A 74 7.19 -5.58 7.67
CA TYR A 74 5.78 -5.62 8.09
C TYR A 74 5.65 -5.59 9.63
N ILE A 75 6.40 -4.72 10.31
CA ILE A 75 6.32 -4.54 11.77
C ILE A 75 5.86 -3.12 12.14
N HIS A 76 5.86 -2.15 11.21
CA HIS A 76 5.44 -0.79 11.57
C HIS A 76 3.92 -0.54 11.48
N THR A 77 3.14 -1.40 10.80
CA THR A 77 1.69 -1.20 10.67
C THR A 77 0.85 -1.92 11.73
N LYS A 78 1.45 -2.77 12.58
CA LYS A 78 0.71 -3.42 13.68
C LYS A 78 0.48 -2.51 14.91
N SER A 79 1.12 -1.35 15.02
CA SER A 79 0.95 -0.46 16.18
C SER A 79 -0.35 0.35 16.16
N HIS A 80 -1.04 0.43 15.01
CA HIS A 80 -2.34 1.07 14.88
C HIS A 80 -3.45 0.09 14.49
N ALA A 81 -3.37 -1.14 15.00
CA ALA A 81 -4.58 -1.88 15.33
C ALA A 81 -5.33 -1.06 16.39
N ARG A 82 -6.19 -0.12 15.96
CA ARG A 82 -7.16 0.52 16.84
C ARG A 82 -7.90 -0.61 17.54
N ALA A 83 -7.73 -0.67 18.86
CA ALA A 83 -8.28 -1.67 19.75
C ALA A 83 -9.59 -2.27 19.24
N MET A 84 -9.51 -3.47 18.66
CA MET A 84 -10.67 -4.33 18.49
C MET A 84 -10.89 -5.04 19.81
N THR A 85 -11.53 -4.33 20.72
CA THR A 85 -12.17 -4.90 21.90
C THR A 85 -13.25 -5.88 21.44
N ARG A 86 -13.00 -7.18 21.65
CA ARG A 86 -13.92 -8.33 21.84
C ARG A 86 -15.13 -8.58 20.91
N THR A 87 -15.37 -7.80 19.85
CA THR A 87 -16.58 -7.94 19.00
C THR A 87 -16.27 -8.35 17.55
N THR A 88 -15.01 -8.42 17.14
CA THR A 88 -14.62 -8.75 15.74
C THR A 88 -14.80 -10.23 15.36
N ILE A 89 -15.16 -11.14 16.27
CA ILE A 89 -15.26 -12.57 15.95
C ILE A 89 -16.44 -12.90 15.01
N THR A 90 -17.48 -12.07 14.89
CA THR A 90 -18.70 -12.45 14.14
C THR A 90 -18.70 -12.09 12.64
N ARG A 91 -17.67 -11.45 12.09
CA ARG A 91 -17.61 -11.17 10.63
C ARG A 91 -16.50 -11.92 9.87
N ALA A 92 -15.78 -12.80 10.57
CA ALA A 92 -14.98 -13.86 9.96
C ALA A 92 -15.76 -15.20 9.85
N CYS A 93 -17.07 -15.19 10.07
CA CYS A 93 -17.99 -16.29 9.78
C CYS A 93 -19.17 -15.78 8.93
N VAL A 94 -18.90 -15.42 7.67
CA VAL A 94 -19.81 -15.66 6.52
C VAL A 94 -18.93 -15.90 5.28
N VAL A 95 -18.13 -16.95 5.33
CA VAL A 95 -18.14 -18.09 4.39
C VAL A 95 -17.99 -19.34 5.27
#